data_AF-A0A351CMS4-F1
#
_entry.id   AF-A0A351CMS4-F1
#
_cell.length_a   1.000
_cell.length_b   1.000
_cell.length_c   1.000
_cell.angle_alpha   90.00
_cell.angle_beta   90.00
_cell.angle_gamma   90.00
#
_symmetry.space_group_name_H-M   'P 1'
#
loop_
_entity.id
_entity.type
_entity.pdbx_description
1 polymer ?
#
loop_
_entity_poly.entity_id
_entity_poly.type
_entity_poly.pdbx_seq_one_letter_code
_entity_poly.pdbx_strand_id
1 'polypeptide(L)' 'MVSHKELDNYCNEYLNVDAFKDYCPNGLQIEGAENIKNIVSGVSANLALIERAIDE' A
#
# COMPACT_ATOMS: atom_id res chain seq x y z
N MET A 1 -4.74 14.89 -3.19
CA MET A 1 -4.22 13.74 -3.96
C MET A 1 -2.75 13.65 -3.65
N VAL A 2 -2.25 12.44 -3.43
CA VAL A 2 -0.86 12.19 -3.06
C VAL A 2 -0.29 11.23 -4.08
N SER A 3 0.98 11.38 -4.46
CA SER A 3 1.59 10.41 -5.37
C SER A 3 1.80 9.06 -4.68
N HIS A 4 1.75 7.97 -5.43
CA HIS A 4 2.01 6.62 -4.91
C HIS A 4 3.39 6.50 -4.24
N LYS A 5 4.37 7.31 -4.69
CA LYS A 5 5.75 7.32 -4.22
C LYS A 5 5.89 8.10 -2.92
N GLU A 6 5.20 9.23 -2.79
CA GLU A 6 5.15 9.97 -1.53
C GLU A 6 4.49 9.13 -0.43
N LEU A 7 3.41 8.41 -0.75
CA LEU A 7 2.74 7.53 0.21
C LEU A 7 3.64 6.35 0.62
N ASP A 8 4.27 5.68 -0.34
CA ASP A 8 5.19 4.56 -0.07
C ASP A 8 6.37 5.00 0.81
N ASN A 9 7.04 6.10 0.45
CA ASN A 9 8.13 6.66 1.25
C ASN A 9 7.68 7.01 2.67
N TYR A 10 6.53 7.67 2.81
CA TYR A 10 5.98 8.02 4.13
C TYR A 10 5.73 6.77 4.99
N CYS A 11 5.13 5.73 4.42
CA CYS A 11 4.89 4.47 5.14
C CYS A 11 6.20 3.78 5.53
N ASN A 12 7.17 3.73 4.63
CA ASN A 12 8.47 3.10 4.89
C ASN A 12 9.22 3.81 6.03
N GLU A 13 9.23 5.14 6.03
CA GLU A 13 9.83 5.96 7.10
C GLU A 13 9.07 5.82 8.43
N TYR A 14 7.74 5.94 8.39
CA TYR A 14 6.89 5.91 9.58
C TYR A 14 6.95 4.57 10.30
N LEU A 15 6.95 3.46 9.55
CA LEU A 15 6.99 2.11 10.08
C LEU A 15 8.43 1.60 10.30
N ASN A 16 9.43 2.34 9.83
CA ASN A 16 10.85 1.98 9.90
C ASN A 16 11.11 0.57 9.36
N VAL A 17 10.59 0.29 8.17
CA VAL A 17 10.56 -1.06 7.59
C VAL A 17 11.95 -1.66 7.41
N ASP A 18 12.96 -0.83 7.16
CA ASP A 18 14.36 -1.24 7.00
C ASP A 18 14.99 -1.81 8.28
N ALA A 19 14.41 -1.54 9.44
CA ALA A 19 14.88 -2.09 10.71
C ALA A 19 14.49 -3.57 10.91
N PHE A 20 13.61 -4.11 10.06
CA PHE A 20 13.07 -5.46 10.21
C PHE A 20 13.34 -6.31 8.97
N LYS A 21 13.73 -7.57 9.19
CA LYS A 21 13.81 -8.56 8.12
C LYS A 21 12.45 -9.22 7.96
N ASP A 22 11.91 -9.14 6.77
CA ASP A 22 10.61 -9.69 6.43
C ASP A 22 10.76 -10.85 5.43
N TYR A 23 9.78 -11.75 5.45
CA TYR A 23 9.68 -12.85 4.47
C TYR A 23 9.26 -12.34 3.10
N CYS A 24 8.48 -11.25 3.06
CA CYS A 24 7.97 -10.63 1.84
C CYS A 24 8.53 -9.21 1.67
N PRO A 25 8.52 -8.65 0.46
CA PRO A 25 8.85 -7.24 0.27
C PRO A 25 7.84 -6.33 0.98
N ASN A 26 8.35 -5.38 1.76
CA ASN A 26 7.58 -4.27 2.34
C ASN A 26 7.44 -3.11 1.33
N GLY A 27 6.40 -2.29 1.51
CA GLY A 27 6.11 -1.15 0.63
C GLY A 27 5.25 -1.51 -0.59
N LEU A 28 5.41 -0.75 -1.68
CA LEU A 28 4.66 -0.92 -2.93
C LEU A 28 4.94 -2.29 -3.59
N GLN A 29 3.93 -3.16 -3.60
CA GLN A 29 4.04 -4.49 -4.21
C GLN A 29 3.60 -4.54 -5.68
N ILE A 30 2.52 -3.82 -6.03
CA ILE A 30 1.96 -3.76 -7.38
C ILE A 30 1.75 -2.29 -7.73
N GLU A 31 2.36 -1.85 -8.82
CA GLU A 31 2.21 -0.47 -9.30
C GLU A 31 0.80 -0.24 -9.87
N GLY A 32 0.20 0.88 -9.48
CA GLY A 32 -1.10 1.36 -9.96
C GLY A 32 -1.01 2.76 -10.53
N ALA A 33 -2.07 3.55 -10.38
CA ALA A 33 -2.08 4.95 -10.80
C ALA A 33 -1.09 5.80 -9.98
N GLU A 34 -0.48 6.80 -10.62
CA GLU A 34 0.47 7.71 -9.98
C GLU A 34 -0.17 8.51 -8.84
N ASN A 35 -1.42 8.95 -9.00
CA ASN A 35 -2.11 9.83 -8.05
C ASN A 35 -3.21 9.09 -7.29
N ILE A 36 -3.07 9.01 -5.97
CA ILE A 36 -4.00 8.34 -5.05
C ILE A 36 -5.01 9.35 -4.50
N LYS A 37 -6.28 8.96 -4.49
CA LYS A 37 -7.42 9.75 -3.96
C LYS A 37 -8.07 9.10 -2.74
N ASN A 38 -8.28 7.78 -2.80
CA ASN A 38 -8.92 6.98 -1.77
C ASN A 38 -7.94 5.88 -1.33
N ILE A 39 -7.99 5.50 -0.05
CA ILE A 39 -7.22 4.39 0.51
C ILE A 39 -8.21 3.40 1.13
N VAL A 40 -8.14 2.15 0.70
CA VAL A 40 -8.87 1.03 1.30
C VAL A 40 -7.83 0.11 1.95
N SER A 41 -8.09 -0.30 3.18
CA SER A 41 -7.18 -1.18 3.93
C SER A 41 -7.87 -2.47 4.35
N GLY A 42 -7.07 -3.53 4.51
CA GLY A 42 -7.54 -4.83 4.99
C GLY A 42 -6.36 -5.67 5.47
N VAL A 43 -6.65 -6.74 6.23
CA VAL A 43 -5.62 -7.60 6.84
C VAL A 43 -4.90 -8.46 5.79
N SER A 44 -5.57 -8.80 4.68
CA SER A 44 -5.00 -9.61 3.61
C SER A 44 -5.50 -9.13 2.26
N ALA A 45 -4.60 -9.03 1.28
CA ALA A 45 -4.90 -8.71 -0.11
C ALA A 45 -5.57 -9.90 -0.84
N ASN A 46 -6.74 -10.32 -0.36
CA ASN A 46 -7.54 -11.40 -0.97
C ASN A 46 -8.56 -10.84 -1.98
N LEU A 47 -9.18 -11.74 -2.77
CA LEU A 47 -10.14 -11.35 -3.81
C LEU A 47 -11.30 -10.51 -3.25
N ALA A 48 -11.85 -10.88 -2.09
CA ALA A 48 -12.95 -10.15 -1.47
C ALA A 48 -12.58 -8.71 -1.10
N LEU A 49 -11.35 -8.46 -0.63
CA LEU A 49 -10.86 -7.10 -0.37
C LEU A 49 -10.74 -6.30 -1.67
N ILE A 50 -10.22 -6.93 -2.73
CA ILE A 50 -10.03 -6.27 -4.04
C ILE A 50 -11.40 -5.92 -4.66
N GLU A 51 -12.35 -6.85 -4.64
CA GLU A 51 -13.72 -6.61 -5.12
C GLU A 51 -14.37 -5.45 -4.34
N ARG A 52 -14.25 -5.45 -3.01
CA ARG A 52 -14.79 -4.35 -2.20
C ARG A 52 -14.12 -3.01 -2.51
N ALA A 53 -12.81 -2.98 -2.77
CA ALA A 53 -12.09 -1.76 -3.10
C ALA A 53 -12.47 -1.19 -4.48
N ILE A 54 -12.94 -2.03 -5.40
CA ILE A 54 -13.47 -1.59 -6.72
C ILE A 54 -14.83 -0.91 -6.56
N ASP A 55 -15.63 -1.31 -5.57
CA ASP A 55 -16.97 -0.79 -5.31
C ASP A 55 -17.00 0.56 -4.54
N GLU A 56 -15.86 1.06 -4.06
CA GLU A 56 -15.70 2.33 -3.31
C GLU A 56 -15.19 3.49 -4.18
#